data_AF-A0A7S2BUG6-F1
#
_entry.id   AF-A0A7S2BUG6-F1
#
_cell.length_a   1.000
_cell.length_b   1.000
_cell.length_c   1.000
_cell.angle_alpha   90.00
_cell.angle_beta   90.00
_cell.angle_gamma   90.00
#
_symmetry.space_group_name_H-M   'P 1'
#
loop_
_entity.id
_entity.type
_entity.pdbx_description
1 polymer ?
#
loop_
_entity_poly.entity_id
_entity_poly.type
_entity_poly.pdbx_seq_one_letter_code
_entity_poly.pdbx_strand_id
1 'polypeptide(L)'
;RQGAQESATDNVVAAIGQICLHHGAHPVLQKDGDQLWNLYLGYLPMRGDQEEAAKVMMQLAQIARSGDPNVVGHGVGRLGRMVALLAASVGEPGTTDTMHQEIAVSIGHLQATLPPEGLQAIWGGLDAGLQERLRQLMEQAAGHAAS
;
A
#
# COMPACT_ATOMS: atom_id res chain seq x y z
N ARG A 1 0.16 29.46 5.08
CA ARG A 1 1.56 29.00 4.92
C ARG A 1 1.72 27.50 5.23
N GLN A 2 0.99 26.94 6.21
CA GLN A 2 1.01 25.49 6.51
C GLN A 2 0.58 24.60 5.33
N GLY A 3 -0.52 24.93 4.62
CA GLY A 3 -0.96 24.12 3.48
C GLY A 3 -0.02 24.08 2.26
N ALA A 4 0.85 25.08 2.07
CA ALA A 4 1.84 25.06 0.98
C ALA A 4 3.02 24.13 1.28
N GLN A 5 3.37 23.96 2.57
CA GLN A 5 4.45 23.07 3.00
C GLN A 5 3.97 21.61 3.04
N GLU A 6 2.72 21.37 3.41
CA GLU A 6 2.08 20.05 3.33
C GLU A 6 2.01 19.58 1.86
N SER A 7 1.54 20.43 0.94
CA SER A 7 1.52 20.13 -0.50
C SER A 7 2.92 19.86 -1.09
N ALA A 8 3.95 20.62 -0.68
CA ALA A 8 5.32 20.36 -1.13
C ALA A 8 5.86 19.02 -0.59
N THR A 9 5.51 18.66 0.64
CA THR A 9 5.92 17.38 1.24
C THR A 9 5.25 16.21 0.51
N ASP A 10 3.95 16.29 0.25
CA ASP A 10 3.19 15.26 -0.45
C ASP A 10 3.75 15.01 -1.86
N ASN A 11 4.11 16.09 -2.59
CA ASN A 11 4.75 15.98 -3.90
C ASN A 11 6.11 15.26 -3.83
N VAL A 12 6.92 15.53 -2.81
CA VAL A 12 8.22 14.86 -2.61
C VAL A 12 8.00 13.39 -2.27
N VAL A 13 7.02 13.06 -1.42
CA VAL A 13 6.67 11.68 -1.06
C VAL A 13 6.22 10.91 -2.29
N ALA A 14 5.34 11.48 -3.12
CA ALA A 14 4.90 10.89 -4.39
C ALA A 14 6.09 10.64 -5.34
N ALA A 15 7.00 11.61 -5.48
CA ALA A 15 8.20 11.45 -6.29
C ALA A 15 9.13 10.34 -5.78
N ILE A 16 9.30 10.22 -4.46
CA ILE A 16 10.06 9.11 -3.85
C ILE A 16 9.40 7.77 -4.19
N GLY A 17 8.06 7.68 -4.11
CA GLY A 17 7.31 6.49 -4.50
C GLY A 17 7.59 6.06 -5.95
N GLN A 18 7.62 7.02 -6.88
CA GLN A 18 7.96 6.77 -8.29
C GLN A 18 9.40 6.29 -8.47
N ILE A 19 10.36 6.87 -7.74
CA ILE A 19 11.77 6.43 -7.76
C ILE A 19 11.89 4.99 -7.23
N CYS A 20 11.25 4.69 -6.10
CA CYS A 20 11.21 3.36 -5.51
C CYS A 20 10.64 2.32 -6.48
N LEU A 21 9.57 2.68 -7.21
CA LEU A 21 8.91 1.80 -8.18
C LEU A 21 9.77 1.53 -9.41
N HIS A 22 10.31 2.58 -10.05
CA HIS A 22 10.98 2.44 -11.34
C HIS A 22 12.48 2.18 -11.22
N HIS A 23 13.08 2.52 -10.08
CA HIS A 23 14.52 2.50 -9.90
C HIS A 23 14.96 1.82 -8.60
N GLY A 24 14.06 1.27 -7.78
CA GLY A 24 14.41 0.58 -6.53
C GLY A 24 15.36 -0.61 -6.70
N ALA A 25 15.34 -1.24 -7.88
CA ALA A 25 16.28 -2.31 -8.25
C ALA A 25 17.66 -1.80 -8.71
N HIS A 26 17.84 -0.49 -8.89
CA HIS A 26 19.10 0.07 -9.37
C HIS A 26 20.21 -0.17 -8.33
N PRO A 27 21.43 -0.62 -8.71
CA PRO A 27 22.47 -1.01 -7.75
C PRO A 27 22.89 0.08 -6.75
N VAL A 28 22.82 1.35 -7.15
CA VAL A 28 23.08 2.49 -6.26
C VAL A 28 21.98 2.62 -5.21
N LEU A 29 20.73 2.38 -5.60
CA LEU A 29 19.58 2.43 -4.71
C LEU A 29 19.41 1.14 -3.92
N GLN A 30 19.85 -0.03 -4.39
CA GLN A 30 19.75 -1.28 -3.62
C GLN A 30 20.55 -1.25 -2.31
N LYS A 31 21.69 -0.55 -2.27
CA LYS A 31 22.48 -0.42 -1.02
C LYS A 31 21.70 0.29 0.10
N ASP A 32 20.88 1.26 -0.28
CA ASP A 32 20.05 2.06 0.62
C ASP A 32 18.54 1.80 0.43
N GLY A 33 18.18 0.77 -0.32
CA GLY A 33 16.84 0.66 -0.94
C GLY A 33 15.78 0.36 0.09
N ASP A 34 16.12 -0.46 1.07
CA ASP A 34 15.29 -0.68 2.24
C ASP A 34 15.09 0.60 3.06
N GLN A 35 16.10 1.48 3.14
CA GLN A 35 15.95 2.76 3.85
C GLN A 35 15.00 3.70 3.11
N LEU A 36 15.11 3.77 1.78
CA LEU A 36 14.24 4.60 0.97
C LEU A 36 12.78 4.11 1.01
N TRP A 37 12.56 2.79 0.93
CA TRP A 37 11.24 2.20 1.12
C TRP A 37 10.71 2.44 2.53
N ASN A 38 11.54 2.29 3.55
CA ASN A 38 11.13 2.53 4.94
C ASN A 38 10.76 3.98 5.20
N LEU A 39 11.49 4.91 4.58
CA LEU A 39 11.21 6.34 4.60
C LEU A 39 9.89 6.63 3.90
N TYR A 40 9.73 6.19 2.65
CA TYR A 40 8.52 6.36 1.86
C TYR A 40 7.27 5.83 2.59
N LEU A 41 7.30 4.57 3.04
CA LEU A 41 6.21 3.96 3.79
C LEU A 41 6.00 4.61 5.18
N GLY A 42 6.95 5.40 5.66
CA GLY A 42 6.84 6.18 6.90
C GLY A 42 6.04 7.47 6.76
N TYR A 43 5.91 7.97 5.53
CA TYR A 43 5.12 9.16 5.22
C TYR A 43 3.68 8.86 4.80
N LEU A 44 3.31 7.58 4.69
CA LEU A 44 1.96 7.16 4.31
C LEU A 44 1.10 6.85 5.56
N PRO A 45 -0.22 7.11 5.49
CA PRO A 45 -0.91 7.86 4.44
C PRO A 45 -0.58 9.36 4.51
N MET A 46 -0.55 10.01 3.35
CA MET A 46 -0.40 11.47 3.27
C MET A 46 -1.64 12.16 3.83
N ARG A 47 -1.46 13.34 4.44
CA ARG A 47 -2.53 14.03 5.18
C ARG A 47 -2.93 15.38 4.59
N GLY A 48 -2.13 15.95 3.69
CA GLY A 48 -2.37 17.26 3.11
C GLY A 48 -3.39 17.19 1.98
N ASP A 49 -2.94 16.70 0.83
CA ASP A 49 -3.77 16.55 -0.37
C ASP A 49 -4.45 15.17 -0.39
N GLN A 50 -5.77 15.14 -0.14
CA GLN A 50 -6.55 13.90 -0.12
C GLN A 50 -6.63 13.22 -1.48
N GLU A 51 -6.64 13.98 -2.58
CA GLU A 51 -6.68 13.42 -3.93
C GLU A 51 -5.35 12.72 -4.23
N GLU A 52 -4.24 13.37 -3.91
CA GLU A 52 -2.91 12.79 -4.10
C GLU A 52 -2.67 11.62 -3.13
N ALA A 53 -3.15 11.71 -1.89
CA ALA A 53 -3.11 10.60 -0.93
C ALA A 53 -3.84 9.36 -1.47
N ALA A 54 -5.04 9.53 -2.02
CA ALA A 54 -5.80 8.43 -2.61
C ALA A 54 -5.06 7.81 -3.81
N LYS A 55 -4.50 8.63 -4.70
CA LYS A 55 -3.69 8.15 -5.85
C LYS A 55 -2.48 7.34 -5.38
N VAL A 56 -1.75 7.84 -4.39
CA VAL A 56 -0.57 7.15 -3.84
C VAL A 56 -0.94 5.84 -3.16
N MET A 57 -2.07 5.79 -2.43
CA MET A 57 -2.55 4.54 -1.84
C MET A 57 -3.01 3.52 -2.89
N MET A 58 -3.65 3.96 -3.98
CA MET A 58 -3.98 3.11 -5.12
C MET A 58 -2.72 2.56 -5.78
N GLN A 59 -1.70 3.39 -6.00
CA GLN A 59 -0.40 2.95 -6.51
C GLN A 59 0.26 1.94 -5.57
N LEU A 60 0.19 2.16 -4.25
CA LEU A 60 0.69 1.22 -3.25
C LEU A 60 0.01 -0.15 -3.35
N ALA A 61 -1.30 -0.19 -3.59
CA ALA A 61 -2.06 -1.42 -3.80
C ALA A 61 -1.58 -2.17 -5.06
N GLN A 62 -1.38 -1.45 -6.17
CA GLN A 62 -0.84 -2.01 -7.41
C GLN A 62 0.58 -2.57 -7.23
N ILE A 63 1.42 -1.84 -6.48
CA ILE A 63 2.77 -2.27 -6.14
C ILE A 63 2.75 -3.56 -5.33
N ALA A 64 1.93 -3.61 -4.27
CA ALA A 64 1.79 -4.80 -3.45
C ALA A 64 1.32 -5.99 -4.31
N ARG A 65 0.32 -5.77 -5.18
CA ARG A 65 -0.20 -6.78 -6.11
C ARG A 65 0.85 -7.32 -7.08
N SER A 66 1.79 -6.49 -7.54
CA SER A 66 2.80 -6.90 -8.54
C SER A 66 3.67 -8.08 -8.07
N GLY A 67 3.89 -8.19 -6.77
CA GLY A 67 4.75 -9.23 -6.18
C GLY A 67 6.22 -9.15 -6.61
N ASP A 68 6.67 -8.09 -7.29
CA ASP A 68 8.06 -7.96 -7.74
C ASP A 68 9.01 -7.91 -6.53
N PRO A 69 9.90 -8.90 -6.32
CA PRO A 69 10.78 -8.96 -5.16
C PRO A 69 11.71 -7.75 -5.01
N ASN A 70 11.99 -7.02 -6.10
CA ASN A 70 12.77 -5.78 -6.04
C ASN A 70 11.98 -4.63 -5.38
N VAL A 71 10.65 -4.67 -5.49
CA VAL A 71 9.73 -3.61 -5.08
C VAL A 71 9.06 -3.98 -3.75
N VAL A 72 8.58 -5.22 -3.59
CA VAL A 72 7.93 -5.70 -2.35
C VAL A 72 8.89 -6.38 -1.36
N GLY A 73 10.15 -6.56 -1.75
CA GLY A 73 11.20 -7.20 -0.96
C GLY A 73 11.25 -8.73 -1.13
N HIS A 74 12.37 -9.34 -0.75
CA HIS A 74 12.59 -10.80 -0.84
C HIS A 74 11.87 -11.60 0.28
N GLY A 75 10.96 -10.96 1.01
CA GLY A 75 10.21 -11.55 2.11
C GLY A 75 8.96 -10.75 2.45
N VAL A 76 8.25 -11.15 3.50
CA VAL A 76 6.93 -10.59 3.84
C VAL A 76 6.98 -9.26 4.61
N GLY A 77 8.17 -8.77 5.00
CA GLY A 77 8.28 -7.58 5.86
C GLY A 77 7.76 -6.30 5.20
N ARG A 78 8.27 -5.97 4.02
CA ARG A 78 7.86 -4.75 3.30
C ARG A 78 6.46 -4.91 2.72
N LEU A 79 6.14 -6.05 2.11
CA LEU A 79 4.79 -6.37 1.64
C LEU A 79 3.75 -6.30 2.77
N GLY A 80 4.04 -6.87 3.95
CA GLY A 80 3.15 -6.83 5.10
C GLY A 80 2.90 -5.41 5.60
N ARG A 81 3.92 -4.55 5.61
CA ARG A 81 3.77 -3.12 5.94
C ARG A 81 2.90 -2.39 4.92
N MET A 82 3.03 -2.70 3.63
CA MET A 82 2.15 -2.16 2.59
C MET A 82 0.71 -2.58 2.84
N VAL A 83 0.45 -3.87 3.09
CA VAL A 83 -0.89 -4.39 3.40
C VAL A 83 -1.48 -3.72 4.65
N ALA A 84 -0.68 -3.50 5.69
CA ALA A 84 -1.13 -2.81 6.90
C ALA A 84 -1.58 -1.37 6.61
N LEU A 85 -0.82 -0.62 5.80
CA LEU A 85 -1.19 0.73 5.38
C LEU A 85 -2.47 0.75 4.54
N LEU A 86 -2.62 -0.20 3.61
CA LEU A 86 -3.83 -0.33 2.80
C LEU A 86 -5.04 -0.64 3.70
N ALA A 87 -4.92 -1.61 4.61
CA ALA A 87 -5.97 -1.95 5.56
C ALA A 87 -6.37 -0.77 6.45
N ALA A 88 -5.38 -0.01 6.93
CA ALA A 88 -5.60 1.15 7.79
C ALA A 88 -6.29 2.29 7.05
N SER A 89 -6.12 2.39 5.73
CA SER A 89 -6.78 3.43 4.93
C SER A 89 -8.25 3.14 4.64
N VAL A 90 -8.69 1.87 4.70
CA VAL A 90 -10.08 1.50 4.41
C VAL A 90 -11.02 2.18 5.42
N GLY A 91 -11.95 3.00 4.90
CA GLY A 91 -12.94 3.70 5.72
C GLY A 91 -12.44 4.97 6.40
N GLU A 92 -11.23 5.44 6.08
CA GLU A 92 -10.73 6.72 6.59
C GLU A 92 -11.25 7.91 5.76
N PRO A 93 -11.34 9.13 6.34
CA PRO A 93 -11.72 10.32 5.59
C PRO A 93 -10.79 10.58 4.40
N GLY A 94 -11.36 10.86 3.23
CA GLY A 94 -10.61 11.15 2.00
C GLY A 94 -10.33 9.93 1.11
N THR A 95 -10.77 8.73 1.49
CA THR A 95 -10.74 7.56 0.59
C THR A 95 -11.92 7.55 -0.38
N THR A 96 -11.73 6.94 -1.55
CA THR A 96 -12.74 6.83 -2.61
C THR A 96 -13.15 5.38 -2.84
N ASP A 97 -14.32 5.16 -3.44
CA ASP A 97 -14.78 3.82 -3.81
C ASP A 97 -13.83 3.13 -4.80
N THR A 98 -13.27 3.90 -5.74
CA THR A 98 -12.26 3.40 -6.68
C THR A 98 -11.01 2.93 -5.94
N MET A 99 -10.57 3.66 -4.91
CA MET A 99 -9.45 3.25 -4.07
C MET A 99 -9.77 1.95 -3.31
N HIS A 100 -10.95 1.85 -2.70
CA HIS A 100 -11.40 0.63 -2.04
C HIS A 100 -11.45 -0.57 -2.98
N GLN A 101 -11.95 -0.38 -4.21
CA GLN A 101 -11.98 -1.43 -5.23
C GLN A 101 -10.57 -1.88 -5.63
N GLU A 102 -9.64 -0.95 -5.83
CA GLU A 102 -8.24 -1.29 -6.16
C GLU A 102 -7.56 -2.06 -5.01
N ILE A 103 -7.81 -1.67 -3.76
CA ILE A 103 -7.34 -2.40 -2.58
C ILE A 103 -7.93 -3.81 -2.56
N ALA A 104 -9.23 -3.96 -2.74
CA ALA A 104 -9.89 -5.27 -2.74
C ALA A 104 -9.32 -6.20 -3.81
N VAL A 105 -9.16 -5.71 -5.05
CA VAL A 105 -8.55 -6.48 -6.15
C VAL A 105 -7.12 -6.89 -5.79
N SER A 106 -6.34 -5.98 -5.21
CA SER A 106 -4.94 -6.24 -4.85
C SER A 106 -4.81 -7.25 -3.71
N ILE A 107 -5.61 -7.13 -2.66
CA ILE A 107 -5.63 -8.07 -1.53
C ILE A 107 -6.15 -9.45 -1.99
N GLY A 108 -7.20 -9.49 -2.80
CA GLY A 108 -7.71 -10.74 -3.37
C GLY A 108 -6.67 -11.44 -4.24
N HIS A 109 -5.92 -10.68 -5.05
CA HIS A 109 -4.80 -11.25 -5.82
C HIS A 109 -3.72 -11.83 -4.91
N LEU A 110 -3.31 -11.12 -3.86
CA LEU A 110 -2.31 -11.60 -2.91
C LEU A 110 -2.76 -12.88 -2.20
N GLN A 111 -4.03 -12.97 -1.80
CA GLN A 111 -4.61 -14.18 -1.21
C GLN A 111 -4.58 -15.38 -2.16
N ALA A 112 -4.70 -15.14 -3.47
CA ALA A 112 -4.70 -16.18 -4.49
C ALA A 112 -3.28 -16.61 -4.93
N THR A 113 -2.27 -15.74 -4.80
CA THR A 113 -0.93 -15.99 -5.35
C THR A 113 0.14 -16.28 -4.30
N LEU A 114 -0.03 -15.81 -3.06
CA LEU A 114 0.95 -16.07 -2.01
C LEU A 114 0.85 -17.51 -1.48
N PRO A 115 1.98 -18.14 -1.13
CA PRO A 115 1.97 -19.41 -0.41
C PRO A 115 1.35 -19.23 0.99
N PRO A 116 0.75 -20.30 1.56
CA PRO A 116 0.05 -20.22 2.85
C PRO A 116 0.89 -19.62 3.98
N GLU A 117 2.18 -19.92 4.02
CA GLU A 117 3.10 -19.42 5.05
C GLU A 117 3.32 -17.92 4.91
N GLY A 118 3.45 -17.42 3.68
CA GLY A 118 3.59 -15.99 3.40
C GLY A 118 2.33 -15.23 3.74
N LEU A 119 1.17 -15.80 3.41
CA LEU A 119 -0.13 -15.23 3.75
C LEU A 119 -0.33 -15.16 5.27
N GLN A 120 -0.06 -16.25 5.97
CA GLN A 120 -0.17 -16.33 7.42
C GLN A 120 0.76 -15.32 8.12
N ALA A 121 1.98 -15.15 7.61
CA ALA A 121 2.93 -14.21 8.19
C ALA A 121 2.48 -12.75 8.02
N ILE A 122 1.91 -12.39 6.86
CA ILE A 122 1.37 -11.05 6.62
C ILE A 122 0.14 -10.82 7.48
N TRP A 123 -0.85 -11.70 7.43
CA TRP A 123 -2.11 -11.54 8.18
C TRP A 123 -1.88 -11.60 9.69
N GLY A 124 -1.02 -12.49 10.17
CA GLY A 124 -0.66 -12.60 11.58
C GLY A 124 0.09 -11.39 12.12
N GLY A 125 0.70 -10.57 11.25
CA GLY A 125 1.33 -9.30 11.60
C GLY A 125 0.36 -8.11 11.70
N LEU A 126 -0.88 -8.26 11.23
CA LEU A 126 -1.92 -7.24 11.34
C LEU A 126 -2.65 -7.37 12.68
N ASP A 127 -3.03 -6.25 13.30
CA ASP A 127 -3.96 -6.29 14.42
C ASP A 127 -5.37 -6.73 13.97
N ALA A 128 -6.17 -7.19 14.93
CA ALA A 128 -7.50 -7.73 14.65
C ALA A 128 -8.44 -6.73 13.97
N GLY A 129 -8.28 -5.42 14.24
CA GLY A 129 -9.08 -4.38 13.61
C GLY A 129 -8.77 -4.24 12.12
N LEU A 130 -7.49 -4.27 11.75
CA LEU A 130 -7.07 -4.23 10.35
C LEU A 130 -7.45 -5.50 9.58
N GLN A 131 -7.35 -6.67 10.20
CA GLN A 131 -7.82 -7.92 9.59
C GLN A 131 -9.32 -7.86 9.28
N GLU A 132 -10.11 -7.35 10.22
CA GLU A 132 -11.56 -7.22 10.07
C GLU A 132 -11.94 -6.20 8.98
N ARG A 133 -11.24 -5.07 8.89
CA ARG A 133 -11.44 -4.08 7.81
C ARG A 133 -11.20 -4.70 6.42
N LEU A 134 -10.13 -5.47 6.26
CA LEU A 134 -9.86 -6.16 5.00
C LEU A 134 -10.93 -7.21 4.69
N ARG A 135 -11.39 -7.96 5.69
CA ARG A 135 -12.47 -8.95 5.52
C ARG A 135 -13.75 -8.28 5.01
N GLN A 136 -14.19 -7.22 5.67
CA GLN A 136 -15.40 -6.48 5.29
C GLN A 136 -15.29 -5.88 3.88
N LEU A 137 -14.14 -5.29 3.55
CA LEU A 137 -13.88 -4.76 2.21
C LEU A 137 -14.03 -5.85 1.13
N MET A 138 -13.42 -7.01 1.36
CA MET A 138 -13.47 -8.14 0.43
C MET A 138 -14.89 -8.69 0.25
N GLU A 139 -15.67 -8.77 1.32
CA GLU A 139 -17.07 -9.20 1.27
C GLU A 139 -17.94 -8.21 0.49
N GLN A 140 -17.75 -6.91 0.72
CA GLN A 140 -18.44 -5.86 -0.03
C GLN A 140 -18.09 -5.92 -1.51
N ALA A 141 -16.82 -6.09 -1.86
CA ALA A 141 -16.37 -6.20 -3.26
C ALA A 141 -16.96 -7.43 -3.96
N ALA A 142 -17.04 -8.58 -3.27
CA ALA A 142 -17.63 -9.80 -3.81
C ALA A 142 -19.16 -9.67 -4.04
N GLY A 143 -19.88 -8.98 -3.14
CA GLY A 143 -21.31 -8.74 -3.29
C GLY A 143 -21.67 -7.86 -4.49
N HIS A 144 -20.84 -6.87 -4.82
CA HIS A 144 -21.02 -6.01 -5.99
C HIS A 144 -20.73 -6.73 -7.32
N ALA A 145 -19.82 -7.70 -7.34
CA ALA A 145 -19.50 -8.48 -8.55
C ALA A 145 -20.59 -9.51 -8.92
N ALA A 146 -21.47 -9.85 -7.97
CA ALA A 146 -22.54 -10.83 -8.13
C ALA A 146 -23.92 -10.20 -8.45
N SER A 147 -24.02 -8.87 -8.46
CA SER A 147 -25.24 -8.10 -8.75
C SER A 147 -25.21 -7.51 -10.16
#